data_AF-A0A7Z2V8U7-F1
#
_entry.id   AF-A0A7Z2V8U7-F1
#
_cell.length_a   1.000
_cell.length_b   1.000
_cell.length_c   1.000
_cell.angle_alpha   90.00
_cell.angle_beta   90.00
_cell.angle_gamma   90.00
#
_symmetry.space_group_name_H-M   'P 1'
#
loop_
_entity.id
_entity.type
_entity.pdbx_description
1 polymer ?
#
loop_
_entity_poly.entity_id
_entity_poly.type
_entity_poly.pdbx_seq_one_letter_code
_entity_poly.pdbx_strand_id
1 'polypeptide(L)'
;MAWDWAVIGTAVGGFSTLIYTGFTYALLRENRALRKAGRSPHVIARFEPHPDGNGALQLAFSNVGTGPALDVCYSFEREAGDFENYHILFKHAEERPALTMVGQGEKFSFTFAIGFNLFSPKDANVSRRLKPFYVNVSWRAAGEKKLNAEKYLLGISAYAGLPGVVEKPSIAKIADALGDIKRHMGTLAQNADARIRIVDATSIEEHIRKVVPVRQPLSDEEQS
;
A
#
# COMPACT_ATOMS: atom_id res chain seq x y z
N MET A 1 -48.68 -72.74 22.95
CA MET A 1 -47.53 -72.24 22.18
C MET A 1 -46.97 -71.06 22.95
N ALA A 2 -46.09 -71.34 23.91
CA ALA A 2 -45.53 -70.29 24.77
C ALA A 2 -44.57 -69.46 23.93
N TRP A 3 -44.89 -68.18 23.75
CA TRP A 3 -43.98 -67.24 23.09
C TRP A 3 -42.80 -67.01 24.05
N ASP A 4 -41.61 -67.45 23.65
CA ASP A 4 -40.38 -67.18 24.41
C ASP A 4 -40.10 -65.67 24.36
N TRP A 5 -40.53 -64.98 25.40
CA TRP A 5 -40.28 -63.55 25.62
C TRP A 5 -38.80 -63.18 25.51
N ALA A 6 -37.91 -64.14 25.79
CA ALA A 6 -36.47 -64.01 25.60
C ALA A 6 -36.07 -63.81 24.12
N VAL A 7 -36.70 -64.56 23.20
CA VAL A 7 -36.42 -64.46 21.75
C VAL A 7 -36.91 -63.11 21.21
N ILE A 8 -38.09 -62.66 21.66
CA ILE A 8 -38.65 -61.36 21.27
C ILE A 8 -37.79 -60.21 21.80
N GLY A 9 -37.35 -60.27 23.06
CA GLY A 9 -36.46 -59.28 23.65
C GLY A 9 -35.11 -59.17 22.94
N THR A 10 -34.54 -60.31 22.55
CA THR A 10 -33.25 -60.35 21.82
C THR A 10 -33.41 -59.83 20.38
N ALA A 11 -34.53 -60.15 19.72
CA ALA A 11 -34.84 -59.64 18.38
C ALA A 11 -35.04 -58.10 18.38
N VAL A 12 -35.76 -57.56 19.36
CA VAL A 12 -35.96 -56.11 19.51
C VAL A 12 -34.65 -55.40 19.86
N GLY A 13 -33.84 -55.97 20.77
CA GLY A 13 -32.52 -55.41 21.11
C GLY A 13 -31.53 -55.43 19.94
N GLY A 14 -31.50 -56.53 19.18
CA GLY A 14 -30.69 -56.64 17.96
C GLY A 14 -31.11 -55.62 16.90
N PHE A 15 -32.41 -55.43 16.69
CA PHE A 15 -32.95 -54.45 15.75
C PHE A 15 -32.64 -53.00 16.19
N SER A 16 -32.76 -52.69 17.49
CA SER A 16 -32.38 -51.39 18.04
C SER A 16 -30.90 -51.09 17.83
N THR A 17 -30.03 -52.10 18.02
CA THR A 17 -28.58 -51.98 17.79
C THR A 17 -28.25 -51.73 16.33
N LEU A 18 -28.97 -52.36 15.39
CA LEU A 18 -28.82 -52.12 13.96
C LEU A 18 -29.21 -50.68 13.58
N ILE A 19 -30.32 -50.17 14.11
CA ILE A 19 -30.74 -48.78 13.90
C ILE A 19 -29.69 -47.82 14.45
N TYR A 20 -29.22 -48.05 15.68
CA TYR A 20 -28.20 -47.22 16.31
C TYR A 20 -26.89 -47.21 15.51
N THR A 21 -26.48 -48.37 14.98
CA THR A 21 -25.31 -48.50 14.11
C THR A 21 -25.50 -47.73 12.80
N GLY A 22 -26.69 -47.80 12.20
CA GLY A 22 -27.05 -47.03 11.01
C GLY A 22 -26.97 -45.51 11.22
N PHE A 23 -27.53 -45.01 12.32
CA PHE A 23 -27.43 -43.58 12.67
C PHE A 23 -26.00 -43.16 12.97
N THR A 24 -25.24 -44.00 13.70
CA THR A 24 -23.81 -43.72 13.97
C THR A 24 -23.01 -43.63 12.67
N TYR A 25 -23.30 -44.49 11.69
CA TYR A 25 -22.66 -44.45 10.38
C TYR A 25 -23.03 -43.18 9.59
N ALA A 26 -24.30 -42.78 9.60
CA ALA A 26 -24.75 -41.54 8.97
C ALA A 26 -24.06 -40.31 9.59
N LEU A 27 -24.01 -40.22 10.92
CA LEU A 27 -23.32 -39.15 11.64
C LEU A 27 -21.82 -39.11 11.34
N LEU A 28 -21.18 -40.27 11.21
CA LEU A 28 -19.77 -40.34 10.84
C LEU A 28 -19.52 -39.82 9.41
N ARG A 29 -20.42 -40.16 8.47
CA ARG A 29 -20.36 -39.66 7.10
C ARG A 29 -20.56 -38.15 7.04
N GLU A 30 -21.53 -37.62 7.78
CA GLU A 30 -21.80 -36.18 7.86
C GLU A 30 -20.64 -35.42 8.53
N ASN A 31 -20.11 -35.93 9.65
CA ASN A 31 -18.93 -35.34 10.28
C ASN A 31 -17.71 -35.31 9.35
N ARG A 32 -17.52 -36.34 8.52
CA ARG A 32 -16.47 -36.34 7.49
C ARG A 32 -16.73 -35.28 6.42
N ALA A 33 -17.97 -35.14 5.96
CA ALA A 33 -18.35 -34.11 5.00
C ALA A 33 -18.16 -32.69 5.57
N LEU A 34 -18.58 -32.46 6.82
CA LEU A 34 -18.41 -31.20 7.53
C LEU A 34 -16.94 -30.87 7.78
N ARG A 35 -16.11 -31.86 8.13
CA ARG A 35 -14.65 -31.66 8.23
C ARG A 35 -14.02 -31.30 6.89
N LYS A 36 -14.56 -31.79 5.78
CA LYS A 36 -14.09 -31.41 4.44
C LYS A 36 -14.53 -29.99 4.08
N ALA A 37 -15.77 -29.63 4.37
CA ALA A 37 -16.31 -28.28 4.17
C ALA A 37 -15.67 -27.24 5.11
N GLY A 38 -15.26 -27.65 6.31
CA GLY A 38 -14.52 -26.83 7.27
C GLY A 38 -13.02 -26.70 6.96
N ARG A 39 -12.55 -27.27 5.84
CA ARG A 39 -11.14 -27.25 5.42
C ARG A 39 -10.95 -26.61 4.05
N SER A 40 -11.96 -25.94 3.50
CA SER A 40 -11.85 -25.27 2.21
C SER A 40 -11.31 -23.85 2.39
N PRO A 41 -10.00 -23.59 2.20
CA PRO A 41 -9.50 -22.23 2.10
C PRO A 41 -9.98 -21.57 0.81
N HIS A 42 -10.18 -20.27 0.88
CA HIS A 42 -10.53 -19.45 -0.28
C HIS A 42 -9.85 -18.09 -0.09
N VAL A 43 -8.87 -17.81 -0.94
CA VAL A 43 -8.03 -16.61 -0.84
C VAL A 43 -8.49 -15.62 -1.89
N ILE A 44 -9.01 -14.48 -1.44
CA ILE A 44 -9.43 -13.40 -2.32
C ILE A 44 -8.38 -12.29 -2.34
N ALA A 45 -8.15 -11.70 -3.51
CA ALA A 45 -7.35 -10.49 -3.65
C ALA A 45 -8.29 -9.26 -3.65
N ARG A 46 -7.99 -8.26 -2.84
CA ARG A 46 -8.74 -6.99 -2.81
C ARG A 46 -7.85 -5.81 -2.46
N PHE A 47 -8.26 -4.63 -2.86
CA PHE A 47 -7.63 -3.40 -2.41
C PHE A 47 -8.23 -2.94 -1.07
N GLU A 48 -7.39 -2.37 -0.22
CA GLU A 48 -7.79 -1.75 1.04
C GLU A 48 -7.09 -0.40 1.17
N PRO A 49 -7.80 0.68 1.58
CA PRO A 49 -7.12 1.91 1.94
C PRO A 49 -6.25 1.68 3.18
N HIS A 50 -5.08 2.30 3.20
CA HIS A 50 -4.18 2.23 4.35
C HIS A 50 -4.86 2.84 5.60
N PRO A 51 -4.82 2.17 6.77
CA PRO A 51 -5.49 2.65 7.98
C PRO A 51 -5.03 4.06 8.42
N ASP A 52 -3.77 4.39 8.18
CA ASP A 52 -3.18 5.69 8.50
C ASP A 52 -3.78 6.90 7.75
N GLY A 53 -4.67 6.69 6.77
CA GLY A 53 -5.31 7.79 6.05
C GLY A 53 -4.36 8.57 5.12
N ASN A 54 -3.13 8.12 4.95
CA ASN A 54 -2.11 8.74 4.09
C ASN A 54 -2.37 8.59 2.58
N GLY A 55 -3.55 8.10 2.19
CA GLY A 55 -3.91 7.91 0.79
C GLY A 55 -3.25 6.72 0.11
N ALA A 56 -2.45 5.92 0.83
CA ALA A 56 -1.85 4.71 0.31
C ALA A 56 -2.90 3.62 0.09
N LEU A 57 -2.79 2.88 -1.02
CA LEU A 57 -3.62 1.74 -1.32
C LEU A 57 -2.80 0.46 -1.04
N GLN A 58 -3.35 -0.40 -0.19
CA GLN A 58 -2.79 -1.70 0.10
C GLN A 58 -3.46 -2.75 -0.78
N LEU A 59 -2.69 -3.71 -1.26
CA LEU A 59 -3.21 -4.95 -1.84
C LEU A 59 -3.24 -6.00 -0.73
N ALA A 60 -4.41 -6.53 -0.45
CA ALA A 60 -4.66 -7.52 0.59
C ALA A 60 -5.11 -8.85 -0.02
N PHE A 61 -4.45 -9.93 0.40
CA PHE A 61 -4.87 -11.31 0.16
C PHE A 61 -5.48 -11.83 1.45
N SER A 62 -6.80 -12.03 1.46
CA SER A 62 -7.52 -12.48 2.66
C SER A 62 -8.09 -13.87 2.46
N ASN A 63 -7.86 -14.75 3.43
CA ASN A 63 -8.46 -16.07 3.43
C ASN A 63 -9.84 -16.01 4.09
N VAL A 64 -10.88 -15.98 3.24
CA VAL A 64 -12.28 -16.00 3.66
C VAL A 64 -12.85 -17.41 3.76
N GLY A 65 -12.06 -18.43 3.40
CA GLY A 65 -12.41 -19.81 3.55
C GLY A 65 -12.37 -20.29 5.00
N THR A 66 -12.88 -21.49 5.23
CA THR A 66 -12.99 -22.11 6.56
C THR A 66 -11.73 -22.86 6.99
N GLY A 67 -10.75 -23.05 6.09
CA GLY A 67 -9.48 -23.71 6.36
C GLY A 67 -8.27 -22.82 6.08
N PRO A 68 -7.07 -23.18 6.55
CA PRO A 68 -5.84 -22.45 6.24
C PRO A 68 -5.43 -22.65 4.78
N ALA A 69 -4.99 -21.57 4.14
CA ALA A 69 -4.41 -21.59 2.81
C ALA A 69 -2.89 -21.77 2.93
N LEU A 70 -2.34 -22.81 2.31
CA LEU A 70 -0.92 -23.13 2.30
C LEU A 70 -0.29 -22.77 0.95
N ASP A 71 1.02 -22.53 0.95
CA ASP A 71 1.81 -22.24 -0.27
C ASP A 71 1.15 -21.19 -1.17
N VAL A 72 0.78 -20.05 -0.59
CA VAL A 72 0.06 -18.99 -1.30
C VAL A 72 1.02 -18.25 -2.21
N CYS A 73 0.80 -18.36 -3.52
CA CYS A 73 1.54 -17.65 -4.56
C CYS A 73 0.62 -16.66 -5.26
N TYR A 74 1.20 -15.56 -5.75
CA TYR A 74 0.47 -14.58 -6.54
C TYR A 74 1.30 -14.10 -7.72
N SER A 75 0.63 -13.85 -8.85
CA SER A 75 1.23 -13.25 -10.04
C SER A 75 0.29 -12.22 -10.66
N PHE A 76 0.88 -11.27 -11.38
CA PHE A 76 0.16 -10.16 -12.00
C PHE A 76 0.20 -10.32 -13.52
N GLU A 77 -0.97 -10.42 -14.14
CA GLU A 77 -1.10 -10.30 -15.60
C GLU A 77 -1.31 -8.82 -15.93
N ARG A 78 -0.27 -8.20 -16.50
CA ARG A 78 -0.23 -6.78 -16.83
C ARG A 78 0.34 -6.53 -18.21
N GLU A 79 -0.09 -5.44 -18.82
CA GLU A 79 0.48 -4.93 -20.07
C GLU A 79 1.86 -4.30 -19.77
N ALA A 80 2.85 -4.55 -20.64
CA ALA A 80 4.22 -4.09 -20.41
C ALA A 80 4.28 -2.55 -20.31
N GLY A 81 4.95 -2.03 -19.28
CA GLY A 81 5.14 -0.59 -19.06
C GLY A 81 4.03 0.12 -18.28
N ASP A 82 2.85 -0.49 -18.09
CA ASP A 82 1.72 0.20 -17.44
C ASP A 82 2.07 0.57 -15.99
N PHE A 83 2.73 -0.32 -15.26
CA PHE A 83 3.08 -0.16 -13.84
C PHE A 83 4.24 0.81 -13.56
N GLU A 84 5.14 0.99 -14.52
CA GLU A 84 6.27 1.93 -14.39
C GLU A 84 5.79 3.39 -14.44
N ASN A 85 4.65 3.63 -15.08
CA ASN A 85 4.07 4.95 -15.26
C ASN A 85 3.30 5.50 -14.05
N TYR A 86 2.96 4.65 -13.06
CA TYR A 86 2.16 5.03 -11.88
C TYR A 86 2.93 4.97 -10.55
N HIS A 87 4.27 4.97 -10.58
CA HIS A 87 5.12 4.97 -9.37
C HIS A 87 4.73 3.89 -8.34
N ILE A 88 4.49 2.67 -8.83
CA ILE A 88 4.12 1.54 -7.97
C ILE A 88 5.32 1.22 -7.06
N LEU A 89 5.05 1.17 -5.75
CA LEU A 89 6.10 1.00 -4.72
C LEU A 89 6.59 -0.45 -4.61
N PHE A 90 5.91 -1.36 -5.32
CA PHE A 90 6.21 -2.77 -5.32
C PHE A 90 7.22 -3.14 -6.42
N LYS A 91 8.29 -3.84 -6.05
CA LYS A 91 9.20 -4.50 -7.01
C LYS A 91 8.43 -5.57 -7.79
N HIS A 92 7.97 -5.21 -8.97
CA HIS A 92 7.09 -5.99 -9.83
C HIS A 92 7.84 -6.95 -10.78
N ALA A 93 9.17 -7.01 -10.70
CA ALA A 93 10.03 -7.75 -11.63
C ALA A 93 10.40 -9.17 -11.17
N GLU A 94 10.18 -9.50 -9.89
CA GLU A 94 10.56 -10.79 -9.30
C GLU A 94 9.32 -11.54 -8.82
N GLU A 95 9.19 -12.81 -9.24
CA GLU A 95 8.24 -13.74 -8.64
C GLU A 95 8.57 -13.89 -7.16
N ARG A 96 7.61 -13.58 -6.30
CA ARG A 96 7.83 -13.65 -4.85
C ARG A 96 7.74 -15.08 -4.37
N PRO A 97 8.53 -15.44 -3.33
CA PRO A 97 8.41 -16.75 -2.70
C PRO A 97 7.00 -16.94 -2.16
N ALA A 98 6.53 -18.18 -2.21
CA ALA A 98 5.24 -18.58 -1.67
C ALA A 98 5.15 -18.19 -0.19
N LEU A 99 4.03 -17.58 0.20
CA LEU A 99 3.68 -17.42 1.61
C LEU A 99 3.33 -18.80 2.16
N THR A 100 4.02 -19.21 3.21
CA THR A 100 3.88 -20.56 3.80
C THR A 100 2.44 -20.85 4.18
N MET A 101 1.75 -19.89 4.81
CA MET A 101 0.38 -20.05 5.27
C MET A 101 -0.33 -18.71 5.43
N VAL A 102 -1.63 -18.69 5.13
CA VAL A 102 -2.58 -17.67 5.57
C VAL A 102 -3.70 -18.39 6.34
N GLY A 103 -3.80 -18.12 7.64
CA GLY A 103 -4.79 -18.72 8.52
C GLY A 103 -6.23 -18.38 8.13
N GLN A 104 -7.20 -19.07 8.72
CA GLN A 104 -8.61 -18.77 8.52
C GLN A 104 -8.94 -17.36 9.04
N GLY A 105 -9.55 -16.53 8.21
CA GLY A 105 -9.90 -15.14 8.56
C GLY A 105 -8.70 -14.20 8.64
N GLU A 106 -7.48 -14.69 8.41
CA GLU A 106 -6.29 -13.87 8.33
C GLU A 106 -6.15 -13.25 6.94
N LYS A 107 -5.40 -12.15 6.91
CA LYS A 107 -5.04 -11.47 5.68
C LYS A 107 -3.57 -11.09 5.70
N PHE A 108 -2.96 -11.14 4.53
CA PHE A 108 -1.65 -10.58 4.27
C PHE A 108 -1.82 -9.38 3.35
N SER A 109 -1.32 -8.21 3.76
CA SER A 109 -1.39 -7.00 2.96
C SER A 109 -0.03 -6.32 2.82
N PHE A 110 0.15 -5.63 1.71
CA PHE A 110 1.29 -4.76 1.48
C PHE A 110 0.88 -3.51 0.71
N THR A 111 1.65 -2.44 0.89
CA THR A 111 1.44 -1.19 0.17
C THR A 111 1.72 -1.39 -1.32
N PHE A 112 0.69 -1.21 -2.14
CA PHE A 112 0.78 -1.31 -3.58
C PHE A 112 1.30 -0.01 -4.19
N ALA A 113 0.63 1.10 -3.89
CA ALA A 113 1.01 2.43 -4.35
C ALA A 113 0.36 3.53 -3.50
N ILE A 114 0.80 4.77 -3.72
CA ILE A 114 0.11 5.96 -3.20
C ILE A 114 -1.06 6.24 -4.15
N GLY A 115 -2.28 6.35 -3.62
CA GLY A 115 -3.51 6.52 -4.39
C GLY A 115 -3.41 7.64 -5.43
N PHE A 116 -2.87 8.80 -5.03
CA PHE A 116 -2.72 9.96 -5.92
C PHE A 116 -1.92 9.63 -7.20
N ASN A 117 -0.88 8.82 -7.07
CA ASN A 117 -0.03 8.42 -8.20
C ASN A 117 -0.77 7.48 -9.17
N LEU A 118 -1.78 6.75 -8.70
CA LEU A 118 -2.59 5.85 -9.52
C LEU A 118 -3.60 6.60 -10.42
N PHE A 119 -3.87 7.87 -10.12
CA PHE A 119 -4.72 8.78 -10.88
C PHE A 119 -3.94 9.91 -11.58
N SER A 120 -2.62 9.97 -11.39
CA SER A 120 -1.74 10.98 -11.99
C SER A 120 -0.56 10.29 -12.67
N PRO A 121 -0.72 9.81 -13.92
CA PRO A 121 0.37 9.15 -14.64
C PRO A 121 1.54 10.10 -14.88
N LYS A 122 2.76 9.56 -14.94
CA LYS A 122 3.98 10.32 -15.26
C LYS A 122 3.97 10.87 -16.69
N ASP A 123 3.40 10.12 -17.62
CA ASP A 123 3.28 10.48 -19.03
C ASP A 123 1.86 10.98 -19.36
N ALA A 124 1.75 12.17 -19.97
CA ALA A 124 0.47 12.79 -20.32
C ALA A 124 -0.32 12.04 -21.42
N ASN A 125 0.33 11.11 -22.14
CA ASN A 125 -0.28 10.27 -23.18
C ASN A 125 -0.85 8.95 -22.65
N VAL A 126 -0.60 8.63 -21.38
CA VAL A 126 -1.12 7.43 -20.73
C VAL A 126 -2.49 7.73 -20.12
N SER A 127 -3.33 6.70 -19.99
CA SER A 127 -4.66 6.83 -19.39
C SER A 127 -4.58 7.57 -18.04
N ARG A 128 -5.50 8.51 -17.77
CA ARG A 128 -5.57 9.30 -16.53
C ARG A 128 -5.72 8.44 -15.24
N ARG A 129 -5.86 7.13 -15.37
CA ARG A 129 -6.03 6.18 -14.27
C ARG A 129 -5.45 4.84 -14.69
N LEU A 130 -4.88 4.12 -13.72
CA LEU A 130 -4.46 2.72 -13.90
C LEU A 130 -5.65 1.88 -14.39
N LYS A 131 -5.43 1.11 -15.46
CA LYS A 131 -6.43 0.19 -15.99
C LYS A 131 -6.61 -1.01 -15.05
N PRO A 132 -7.79 -1.64 -15.01
CA PRO A 132 -7.97 -2.88 -14.30
C PRO A 132 -7.00 -3.96 -14.81
N PHE A 133 -6.44 -4.76 -13.91
CA PHE A 133 -5.50 -5.82 -14.22
C PHE A 133 -5.88 -7.10 -13.48
N TYR A 134 -5.40 -8.25 -13.96
CA TYR A 134 -5.69 -9.54 -13.35
C TYR A 134 -4.59 -9.92 -12.35
N VAL A 135 -5.04 -10.42 -11.19
CA VAL A 135 -4.19 -11.04 -10.18
C VAL A 135 -4.53 -12.50 -10.11
N ASN A 136 -3.57 -13.34 -10.46
CA ASN A 136 -3.68 -14.78 -10.28
C ASN A 136 -3.21 -15.10 -8.87
N VAL A 137 -4.04 -15.78 -8.11
CA VAL A 137 -3.71 -16.27 -6.77
C VAL A 137 -3.82 -17.77 -6.80
N SER A 138 -2.79 -18.46 -6.33
CA SER A 138 -2.82 -19.91 -6.16
C SER A 138 -2.52 -20.27 -4.71
N TRP A 139 -3.20 -21.31 -4.24
CA TRP A 139 -3.08 -21.80 -2.87
C TRP A 139 -3.37 -23.30 -2.82
N ARG A 140 -2.96 -23.92 -1.73
CA ARG A 140 -3.21 -25.33 -1.42
C ARG A 140 -4.06 -25.45 -0.16
N ALA A 141 -5.04 -26.37 -0.18
CA ALA A 141 -5.78 -26.72 1.01
C ALA A 141 -4.99 -27.69 1.91
N ALA A 142 -5.15 -27.57 3.22
CA ALA A 142 -4.47 -28.44 4.18
C ALA A 142 -4.85 -29.91 3.98
N GLY A 143 -3.89 -30.72 3.52
CA GLY A 143 -4.07 -32.16 3.25
C GLY A 143 -4.43 -32.49 1.80
N GLU A 144 -4.60 -31.48 0.93
CA GLU A 144 -4.76 -31.68 -0.50
C GLU A 144 -3.44 -31.40 -1.22
N LYS A 145 -3.08 -32.22 -2.23
CA LYS A 145 -1.90 -31.96 -3.08
C LYS A 145 -2.21 -31.03 -4.24
N LYS A 146 -3.48 -30.83 -4.56
CA LYS A 146 -3.93 -30.00 -5.68
C LYS A 146 -3.77 -28.52 -5.33
N LEU A 147 -3.22 -27.76 -6.28
CA LEU A 147 -3.21 -26.31 -6.23
C LEU A 147 -4.55 -25.80 -6.77
N ASN A 148 -5.23 -24.98 -5.97
CA ASN A 148 -6.34 -24.17 -6.41
C ASN A 148 -5.77 -22.85 -6.93
N ALA A 149 -6.31 -22.36 -8.04
CA ALA A 149 -5.88 -21.10 -8.62
C ALA A 149 -7.12 -20.33 -9.08
N GLU A 150 -7.19 -19.06 -8.70
CA GLU A 150 -8.26 -18.16 -9.11
C GLU A 150 -7.68 -16.86 -9.66
N LYS A 151 -8.44 -16.25 -10.58
CA LYS A 151 -8.10 -14.99 -11.22
C LYS A 151 -9.06 -13.92 -10.74
N TYR A 152 -8.51 -12.84 -10.18
CA TYR A 152 -9.28 -11.70 -9.73
C TYR A 152 -8.98 -10.47 -10.58
N LEU A 153 -10.03 -9.85 -11.11
CA LEU A 153 -9.92 -8.56 -11.80
C LEU A 153 -9.91 -7.45 -10.75
N LEU A 154 -8.77 -6.77 -10.60
CA LEU A 154 -8.62 -5.66 -9.67
C LEU A 154 -8.64 -4.33 -10.41
N GLY A 155 -9.48 -3.42 -9.94
CA GLY A 155 -9.61 -2.06 -10.47
C GLY A 155 -9.62 -1.03 -9.36
N ILE A 156 -9.03 0.14 -9.64
CA ILE A 156 -8.96 1.26 -8.69
C ILE A 156 -10.17 2.22 -8.80
N SER A 157 -11.07 1.99 -9.75
CA SER A 157 -12.23 2.84 -10.01
C SER A 157 -13.15 2.98 -8.80
N ALA A 158 -13.24 1.96 -7.96
CA ALA A 158 -14.03 1.99 -6.73
C ALA A 158 -13.54 3.02 -5.71
N TYR A 159 -12.28 3.46 -5.82
CA TYR A 159 -11.67 4.45 -4.92
C TYR A 159 -11.63 5.85 -5.54
N ALA A 160 -12.13 6.02 -6.76
CA ALA A 160 -12.25 7.32 -7.41
C ALA A 160 -13.29 8.17 -6.66
N GLY A 161 -12.84 9.27 -6.05
CA GLY A 161 -13.67 10.17 -5.25
C GLY A 161 -13.40 10.11 -3.75
N LEU A 162 -12.54 9.20 -3.28
CA LEU A 162 -12.12 9.19 -1.88
C LEU A 162 -11.06 10.28 -1.62
N PRO A 163 -11.25 11.14 -0.60
CA PRO A 163 -10.25 12.14 -0.22
C PRO A 163 -8.96 11.45 0.23
N GLY A 164 -7.82 12.00 -0.18
CA GLY A 164 -6.50 11.41 0.04
C GLY A 164 -6.09 10.32 -0.96
N VAL A 165 -7.03 9.71 -1.69
CA VAL A 165 -6.72 8.75 -2.76
C VAL A 165 -6.64 9.45 -4.12
N VAL A 166 -7.55 10.37 -4.42
CA VAL A 166 -7.50 11.15 -5.68
C VAL A 166 -6.72 12.46 -5.48
N GLU A 167 -6.85 13.06 -4.30
CA GLU A 167 -6.12 14.28 -3.95
C GLU A 167 -4.84 13.96 -3.20
N LYS A 168 -3.79 14.73 -3.48
CA LYS A 168 -2.49 14.58 -2.81
C LYS A 168 -2.66 14.71 -1.28
N PRO A 169 -2.20 13.74 -0.47
CA PRO A 169 -2.38 13.76 0.98
C PRO A 169 -1.64 14.96 1.60
N SER A 170 -2.14 15.45 2.73
CA SER A 170 -1.64 16.64 3.43
C SER A 170 -0.14 16.57 3.70
N ILE A 171 0.35 15.39 4.09
CA ILE A 171 1.77 15.12 4.36
C ILE A 171 2.64 15.37 3.12
N ALA A 172 2.14 15.01 1.94
CA ALA A 172 2.86 15.18 0.69
C ALA A 172 2.81 16.64 0.22
N LYS A 173 1.73 17.38 0.52
CA LYS A 173 1.67 18.84 0.32
C LYS A 173 2.66 19.58 1.23
N ILE A 174 2.83 19.12 2.48
CA ILE A 174 3.82 19.65 3.42
C ILE A 174 5.23 19.37 2.91
N ALA A 175 5.50 18.16 2.41
CA ALA A 175 6.81 17.83 1.85
C ALA A 175 7.17 18.70 0.64
N ASP A 176 6.22 18.97 -0.25
CA ASP A 176 6.43 19.90 -1.37
C ASP A 176 6.72 21.32 -0.86
N ALA A 177 5.91 21.82 0.09
CA ALA A 177 6.11 23.15 0.67
C ALA A 177 7.48 23.28 1.35
N LEU A 178 7.95 22.24 2.05
CA LEU A 178 9.30 22.18 2.61
C LEU A 178 10.38 22.16 1.51
N GLY A 179 10.14 21.45 0.41
CA GLY A 179 11.01 21.45 -0.76
C GLY A 179 11.14 22.83 -1.39
N ASP A 180 10.03 23.56 -1.51
CA ASP A 180 10.02 24.92 -2.05
C ASP A 180 10.68 25.92 -1.09
N ILE A 181 10.49 25.78 0.23
CA ILE A 181 11.23 26.55 1.23
C ILE A 181 12.75 26.30 1.09
N LYS A 182 13.17 25.05 0.92
CA LYS A 182 14.59 24.72 0.70
C LYS A 182 15.13 25.36 -0.57
N ARG A 183 14.36 25.36 -1.67
CA ARG A 183 14.75 26.03 -2.92
C ARG A 183 14.84 27.55 -2.75
N HIS A 184 13.89 28.15 -2.04
CA HIS A 184 13.93 29.58 -1.72
C HIS A 184 15.10 29.94 -0.82
N MET A 185 15.42 29.14 0.21
CA MET A 185 16.62 29.32 1.03
C MET A 185 17.91 29.15 0.22
N GLY A 186 17.96 28.17 -0.68
CA GLY A 186 19.12 27.97 -1.57
C GLY A 186 19.35 29.16 -2.51
N THR A 187 18.28 29.70 -3.10
CA THR A 187 18.36 30.92 -3.93
C THR A 187 18.66 32.17 -3.11
N LEU A 188 18.14 32.27 -1.87
CA LEU A 188 18.51 33.34 -0.93
C LEU A 188 19.98 33.27 -0.52
N ALA A 189 20.51 32.08 -0.25
CA ALA A 189 21.93 31.88 0.07
C ALA A 189 22.83 32.25 -1.11
N GLN A 190 22.48 31.81 -2.33
CA GLN A 190 23.19 32.19 -3.56
C GLN A 190 23.14 33.70 -3.84
N ASN A 191 22.02 34.35 -3.52
CA ASN A 191 21.88 35.80 -3.67
C ASN A 191 22.49 36.61 -2.50
N ALA A 192 22.62 36.00 -1.32
CA ALA A 192 23.29 36.60 -0.17
C ALA A 192 24.80 36.70 -0.42
N ASP A 193 25.42 35.64 -0.95
CA ASP A 193 26.82 35.69 -1.41
C ASP A 193 27.04 36.75 -2.51
N ALA A 194 26.02 37.05 -3.31
CA ALA A 194 26.08 38.08 -4.36
C ALA A 194 25.79 39.52 -3.86
N ARG A 195 25.33 39.73 -2.62
CA ARG A 195 24.86 41.05 -2.14
C ARG A 195 25.32 41.50 -0.77
N ILE A 196 26.31 40.86 -0.14
CA ILE A 196 27.04 41.54 0.95
C ILE A 196 28.02 42.55 0.33
N ARG A 197 27.50 43.61 -0.30
CA ARG A 197 28.24 44.87 -0.40
C ARG A 197 28.22 45.47 1.00
N ILE A 198 29.22 45.13 1.79
CA ILE A 198 29.55 45.87 3.01
C ILE A 198 29.80 47.30 2.55
N VAL A 199 28.83 48.19 2.77
CA VAL A 199 29.05 49.63 2.60
C VAL A 199 29.88 50.03 3.81
N ASP A 200 31.19 50.01 3.61
CA ASP A 200 32.16 50.52 4.57
C ASP A 200 31.98 52.03 4.68
N ALA A 201 31.41 52.48 5.80
CA ALA A 201 31.10 53.88 6.07
C ALA A 201 32.36 54.77 6.19
N THR A 202 33.56 54.18 6.19
CA THR A 202 34.83 54.91 6.28
C THR A 202 35.29 55.55 4.96
N SER A 203 34.74 55.13 3.81
CA SER A 203 35.14 55.65 2.48
C SER A 203 34.56 57.05 2.16
N ILE A 204 33.44 57.42 2.79
CA ILE A 204 32.76 58.70 2.50
C ILE A 204 33.53 59.89 3.11
N GLU A 205 34.15 59.71 4.28
CA GLU A 205 34.95 60.76 4.93
C GLU A 205 36.26 61.07 4.18
N GLU A 206 36.90 60.07 3.57
CA GLU A 206 38.13 60.30 2.78
C GLU A 206 37.87 61.06 1.48
N HIS A 207 36.69 60.91 0.88
CA HIS A 207 36.34 61.65 -0.33
C HIS A 207 36.02 63.12 -0.05
N ILE A 208 35.45 63.44 1.10
CA ILE A 208 35.17 64.83 1.49
C ILE A 208 36.46 65.56 1.86
N ARG A 209 37.43 64.88 2.49
CA ARG A 209 38.70 65.51 2.89
C ARG A 209 39.64 65.81 1.72
N LYS A 210 39.47 65.17 0.56
CA LYS A 210 40.27 65.44 -0.66
C LYS A 210 39.75 66.61 -1.52
N VAL A 211 38.51 67.05 -1.34
CA VAL A 211 37.89 68.10 -2.19
C VAL A 211 38.05 69.51 -1.61
N VAL A 212 38.55 69.66 -0.39
CA VAL A 212 38.86 70.98 0.20
C VAL A 212 40.35 71.27 0.04
N PRO A 213 40.80 72.00 -1.00
CA PRO A 213 42.16 72.50 -1.04
C PRO A 213 42.35 73.51 0.10
N VAL A 214 43.42 73.29 0.86
CA VAL A 214 43.94 74.22 1.87
C VAL A 214 44.16 75.59 1.19
N ARG A 215 43.33 76.58 1.54
CA ARG A 215 43.57 77.99 1.17
C ARG A 215 44.85 78.45 1.87
N GLN A 216 45.88 78.78 1.09
CA GLN A 216 46.98 79.64 1.55
C GLN A 216 46.44 81.05 1.79
N PRO A 217 46.75 81.71 2.93
CA PRO A 217 46.48 83.13 3.08
C PRO A 217 47.59 83.95 2.40
N LEU A 218 47.19 84.78 1.43
CA LEU A 218 47.91 86.00 1.07
C LEU A 218 47.78 87.00 2.21
N SER A 219 48.89 87.59 2.66
CA SER A 219 48.92 88.79 3.48
C SER A 219 49.72 89.86 2.75
N ASP A 220 49.00 90.73 2.02
CA ASP A 220 49.46 92.07 1.69
C ASP A 220 48.96 92.99 2.81
N GLU A 221 49.88 93.56 3.59
CA GLU A 221 49.66 94.78 4.37
C GLU A 221 50.55 95.88 3.79
N GLU A 222 49.93 96.81 3.04
CA GLU A 222 50.47 98.14 2.78
C GLU A 222 49.77 99.10 3.75
N GLN A 223 50.52 99.74 4.65
CA GLN A 223 50.36 101.14 5.09
C GLN A 223 51.34 101.50 6.23
N SER A 224 52.50 102.09 5.87
CA SER A 224 52.94 103.44 6.28
C SER A 224 54.38 103.70 5.84
#